data_AF-A0A6G8U7T8-F1
#
_entry.id   AF-A0A6G8U7T8-F1
#
_cell.length_a   1.000
_cell.length_b   1.000
_cell.length_c   1.000
_cell.angle_alpha   90.00
_cell.angle_beta   90.00
_cell.angle_gamma   90.00
#
_symmetry.space_group_name_H-M   'P 1'
#
loop_
_entity.id
_entity.type
_entity.pdbx_description
1 polymer ?
#
loop_
_entity_poly.entity_id
_entity_poly.type
_entity_poly.pdbx_seq_one_letter_code
_entity_poly.pdbx_strand_id
1 'polypeptide(L)'
;MWLGATHGLRCEAHGNHAAPRADEARKLLDPEESSRLARFLHVEDRMSYLAAHAGARLLLGALTGRAADRLRFATSPLGKPRLVGSAKGFDFSLSHARGAVAVAAAYMPIGVDIEPLRQMSDLDEMVDIALSPEERKTLARTPEALRSRLFLRYWTLKEAILKAAGVGLAVSPHTLIVDAGPSPAVLAVPEALGPAEQWRLITAS
;
A
#
# COMPACT_ATOMS: atom_id res chain seq x y z
N MET A 1 -12.03 -7.92 4.50
CA MET A 1 -12.17 -6.50 4.14
C MET A 1 -11.36 -6.30 2.87
N TRP A 2 -12.02 -6.07 1.74
CA TRP A 2 -11.39 -5.85 0.43
C TRP A 2 -11.62 -4.38 0.05
N LEU A 3 -10.57 -3.66 -0.31
CA LEU A 3 -10.62 -2.31 -0.86
C LEU A 3 -10.12 -2.39 -2.30
N GLY A 4 -10.91 -1.91 -3.26
CA GLY A 4 -10.57 -1.82 -4.69
C GLY A 4 -11.52 -0.85 -5.39
N ALA A 5 -10.97 0.07 -6.20
CA ALA A 5 -11.67 1.19 -6.83
C ALA A 5 -11.70 1.07 -8.37
N THR A 6 -12.73 1.63 -9.01
CA THR A 6 -12.80 1.81 -10.48
C THR A 6 -13.36 3.18 -10.89
N HIS A 7 -12.58 3.84 -11.76
CA HIS A 7 -12.88 4.95 -12.68
C HIS A 7 -13.54 6.24 -12.16
N GLY A 8 -12.79 7.35 -12.33
CA GLY A 8 -13.30 8.73 -12.24
C GLY A 8 -13.30 9.31 -10.83
N LEU A 9 -12.10 9.56 -10.26
CA LEU A 9 -11.88 10.29 -8.99
C LEU A 9 -12.93 10.04 -7.90
N ARG A 10 -13.29 8.76 -7.69
CA ARG A 10 -13.97 8.28 -6.49
C ARG A 10 -13.29 6.98 -6.05
N CYS A 11 -12.70 7.00 -4.85
CA CYS A 11 -12.31 5.78 -4.16
C CYS A 11 -13.60 5.15 -3.60
N GLU A 12 -14.24 4.30 -4.39
CA GLU A 12 -15.37 3.50 -3.92
C GLU A 12 -14.86 2.14 -3.46
N ALA A 13 -15.18 1.77 -2.21
CA ALA A 13 -14.88 0.46 -1.66
C ALA A 13 -15.94 -0.54 -2.15
N HIS A 14 -15.61 -1.38 -3.13
CA HIS A 14 -16.50 -2.47 -3.54
C HIS A 14 -16.35 -3.68 -2.62
N GLY A 15 -17.31 -3.83 -1.70
CA GLY A 15 -17.30 -4.85 -0.63
C GLY A 15 -18.18 -6.08 -0.85
N ASN A 16 -18.61 -6.42 -2.07
CA ASN A 16 -19.73 -7.40 -2.23
C ASN A 16 -19.48 -8.61 -3.14
N HIS A 17 -18.23 -9.04 -3.29
CA HIS A 17 -17.95 -10.40 -3.77
C HIS A 17 -17.46 -11.24 -2.60
N ALA A 18 -18.06 -12.42 -2.40
CA ALA A 18 -17.60 -13.38 -1.41
C ALA A 18 -16.11 -13.64 -1.66
N ALA A 19 -15.27 -13.36 -0.66
CA ALA A 19 -13.84 -13.65 -0.74
C ALA A 19 -13.68 -15.14 -1.12
N PRO A 20 -12.81 -15.48 -2.09
CA PRO A 20 -12.58 -16.89 -2.42
C PRO A 20 -12.13 -17.64 -1.18
N ARG A 21 -12.52 -18.91 -1.07
CA ARG A 21 -12.00 -19.77 0.00
C ARG A 21 -10.48 -19.89 -0.14
N ALA A 22 -9.77 -20.17 0.95
CA ALA A 22 -8.31 -20.24 0.93
C ALA A 22 -7.77 -21.21 -0.14
N ASP A 23 -8.43 -22.36 -0.35
CA ASP A 23 -8.01 -23.34 -1.35
C ASP A 23 -8.24 -22.87 -2.79
N GLU A 24 -9.26 -22.04 -3.03
CA GLU A 24 -9.50 -21.41 -4.34
C GLU A 24 -8.48 -20.29 -4.59
N ALA A 25 -8.23 -19.46 -3.58
CA ALA A 25 -7.24 -18.39 -3.63
C ALA A 25 -5.84 -18.93 -3.95
N ARG A 26 -5.46 -20.08 -3.38
CA ARG A 26 -4.17 -20.75 -3.65
C ARG A 26 -4.01 -21.14 -5.12
N LYS A 27 -5.09 -21.53 -5.80
CA LYS A 27 -5.04 -21.92 -7.22
C LYS A 27 -4.78 -20.74 -8.17
N LEU A 28 -4.96 -19.51 -7.69
CA LEU A 28 -4.71 -18.30 -8.47
C LEU A 28 -3.22 -17.92 -8.49
N LEU A 29 -2.46 -18.31 -7.47
CA LEU A 29 -1.07 -17.90 -7.31
C LEU A 29 -0.18 -18.54 -8.37
N ASP A 30 0.82 -17.79 -8.83
CA ASP A 30 1.88 -18.37 -9.65
C ASP A 30 2.90 -19.14 -8.80
N PRO A 31 3.88 -19.83 -9.43
CA PRO A 31 4.87 -20.60 -8.68
C PRO A 31 5.75 -19.76 -7.74
N GLU A 32 6.05 -18.50 -8.08
CA GLU A 32 6.87 -17.63 -7.25
C GLU A 32 6.10 -17.19 -6.01
N GLU A 33 4.86 -16.74 -6.19
CA GLU A 33 3.96 -16.38 -5.08
C GLU A 33 3.67 -17.58 -4.19
N SER A 34 3.45 -18.76 -4.76
CA SER A 34 3.25 -20.01 -4.01
C SER A 34 4.48 -20.36 -3.17
N SER A 35 5.68 -20.17 -3.73
CA SER A 35 6.94 -20.40 -3.02
C SER A 35 7.14 -19.39 -1.90
N ARG A 36 6.80 -18.12 -2.11
CA ARG A 36 6.84 -17.08 -1.07
C ARG A 36 5.82 -17.35 0.04
N LEU A 37 4.59 -17.73 -0.32
CA LEU A 37 3.53 -18.11 0.61
C LEU A 37 3.99 -19.22 1.58
N ALA A 38 4.71 -20.22 1.06
CA ALA A 38 5.20 -21.34 1.86
C ALA A 38 6.28 -20.97 2.89
N ARG A 39 6.98 -19.82 2.71
CA ARG A 39 8.05 -19.36 3.61
C ARG A 39 7.56 -18.66 4.87
N PHE A 40 6.31 -18.21 4.91
CA PHE A 40 5.75 -17.57 6.11
C PHE A 40 5.61 -18.56 7.25
N LEU A 41 6.17 -18.21 8.42
CA LEU A 41 6.11 -19.04 9.63
C LEU A 41 4.77 -18.92 10.35
N HIS A 42 4.22 -17.70 10.43
CA HIS A 42 2.95 -17.43 11.09
C HIS A 42 1.77 -17.57 10.12
N VAL A 43 0.68 -18.15 10.61
CA VAL A 43 -0.52 -18.40 9.81
C VAL A 43 -1.16 -17.08 9.39
N GLU A 44 -1.19 -16.08 10.26
CA GLU A 44 -1.79 -14.78 10.01
C GLU A 44 -1.08 -14.04 8.88
N ASP A 45 0.26 -14.07 8.86
CA ASP A 45 1.07 -13.45 7.81
C ASP A 45 0.89 -14.19 6.49
N ARG A 46 0.86 -15.53 6.54
CA ARG A 46 0.58 -16.39 5.38
C ARG A 46 -0.81 -16.10 4.79
N MET A 47 -1.82 -15.96 5.62
CA MET A 47 -3.20 -15.67 5.18
C MET A 47 -3.35 -14.26 4.62
N SER A 48 -2.68 -13.28 5.22
CA SER A 48 -2.67 -11.89 4.73
C SER A 48 -1.97 -11.79 3.38
N TYR A 49 -0.85 -12.49 3.20
CA TYR A 49 -0.16 -12.61 1.91
C TYR A 49 -1.04 -13.27 0.85
N LEU A 50 -1.64 -14.43 1.16
CA LEU A 50 -2.54 -15.14 0.25
C LEU A 50 -3.70 -14.24 -0.19
N ALA A 51 -4.36 -13.58 0.76
CA ALA A 51 -5.47 -12.70 0.48
C ALA A 51 -5.03 -11.53 -0.41
N ALA A 52 -3.94 -10.85 -0.09
CA ALA A 52 -3.47 -9.71 -0.88
C ALA A 52 -3.15 -10.09 -2.33
N HIS A 53 -2.43 -11.19 -2.53
CA HIS A 53 -2.04 -11.64 -3.87
C HIS A 53 -3.21 -12.21 -4.68
N ALA A 54 -4.07 -13.03 -4.07
CA ALA A 54 -5.26 -13.54 -4.74
C ALA A 54 -6.23 -12.40 -5.10
N GLY A 55 -6.43 -11.43 -4.22
CA GLY A 55 -7.26 -10.25 -4.51
C GLY A 55 -6.71 -9.37 -5.60
N ALA A 56 -5.39 -9.13 -5.59
CA ALA A 56 -4.75 -8.42 -6.69
C ALA A 56 -5.00 -9.12 -8.01
N ARG A 57 -4.85 -10.45 -8.07
CA ARG A 57 -5.13 -11.22 -9.28
C ARG A 57 -6.60 -11.13 -9.72
N LEU A 58 -7.54 -11.21 -8.79
CA LEU A 58 -8.97 -11.10 -9.09
C LEU A 58 -9.34 -9.70 -9.59
N LEU A 59 -8.91 -8.65 -8.88
CA LEU A 59 -9.15 -7.26 -9.26
C LEU A 59 -8.57 -6.97 -10.64
N LEU A 60 -7.30 -7.30 -10.85
CA LEU A 60 -6.60 -7.04 -12.11
C LEU A 60 -7.16 -7.88 -13.26
N GLY A 61 -7.57 -9.12 -12.98
CA GLY A 61 -8.23 -9.99 -13.97
C GLY A 61 -9.55 -9.38 -14.44
N ALA A 62 -10.37 -8.92 -13.51
CA ALA A 62 -11.62 -8.21 -13.81
C ALA A 62 -11.37 -6.92 -14.61
N LEU A 63 -10.39 -6.10 -14.23
CA LEU A 63 -10.08 -4.84 -14.91
C LEU A 63 -9.51 -5.00 -16.30
N THR A 64 -8.81 -6.10 -16.56
CA THR A 64 -8.13 -6.34 -17.85
C THR A 64 -8.83 -7.35 -18.74
N GLY A 65 -9.93 -7.96 -18.28
CA GLY A 65 -10.63 -9.03 -18.98
C GLY A 65 -9.80 -10.32 -19.12
N ARG A 66 -8.80 -10.51 -18.25
CA ARG A 66 -7.88 -11.66 -18.29
C ARG A 66 -8.19 -12.60 -17.12
N ALA A 67 -7.99 -13.90 -17.34
CA ALA A 67 -8.11 -14.88 -16.25
C ALA A 67 -7.05 -14.62 -15.15
N ALA A 68 -7.49 -14.57 -13.89
CA ALA A 68 -6.68 -14.18 -12.74
C ALA A 68 -5.44 -15.08 -12.51
N ASP A 69 -5.60 -16.38 -12.73
CA ASP A 69 -4.56 -17.42 -12.68
C ASP A 69 -3.55 -17.33 -13.85
N ARG A 70 -3.94 -16.67 -14.95
CA ARG A 70 -3.08 -16.44 -16.13
C ARG A 70 -2.35 -15.10 -16.12
N LEU A 71 -2.59 -14.25 -15.11
CA LEU A 71 -1.82 -13.03 -14.95
C LEU A 71 -0.35 -13.36 -14.67
N ARG A 72 0.52 -12.50 -15.17
CA ARG A 72 1.97 -12.57 -15.00
C ARG A 72 2.45 -11.25 -14.47
N PHE A 73 3.29 -11.30 -13.45
CA PHE A 73 3.86 -10.12 -12.82
C PHE A 73 5.36 -10.07 -13.08
N ALA A 74 5.88 -8.86 -13.24
CA ALA A 74 7.30 -8.57 -13.22
C ALA A 74 7.58 -7.68 -12.02
N THR A 75 8.78 -7.77 -11.46
CA THR A 75 9.21 -6.93 -10.34
C THR A 75 10.18 -5.88 -10.88
N SER A 76 9.98 -4.61 -10.55
CA SER A 76 10.94 -3.55 -10.89
C SER A 76 12.26 -3.75 -10.13
N PRO A 77 13.38 -3.10 -10.55
CA PRO A 77 14.64 -3.17 -9.81
C PRO A 77 14.54 -2.77 -8.33
N LEU A 78 13.55 -1.93 -7.99
CA LEU A 78 13.27 -1.44 -6.63
C LEU A 78 12.10 -2.18 -5.97
N GLY A 79 11.68 -3.33 -6.50
CA GLY A 79 10.73 -4.22 -5.85
C GLY A 79 9.25 -3.99 -6.15
N LYS A 80 8.88 -2.96 -6.91
CA LYS A 80 7.47 -2.69 -7.24
C LYS A 80 6.95 -3.72 -8.26
N PRO A 81 5.88 -4.47 -7.95
CA PRO A 81 5.29 -5.40 -8.91
C PRO A 81 4.56 -4.64 -10.03
N ARG A 82 4.59 -5.19 -11.25
CA ARG A 82 3.93 -4.67 -12.46
C ARG A 82 3.25 -5.79 -13.21
N LEU A 83 2.08 -5.49 -13.78
CA LEU A 83 1.34 -6.46 -14.57
C LEU A 83 1.94 -6.53 -15.99
N VAL A 84 2.39 -7.71 -16.40
CA VAL A 84 2.97 -7.91 -17.73
C VAL A 84 1.88 -7.81 -18.79
N GLY A 85 2.14 -7.02 -19.83
CA GLY A 85 1.21 -6.79 -20.94
C GLY A 85 0.01 -5.91 -20.57
N SER A 86 0.13 -5.08 -19.52
CA SER A 86 -0.88 -4.07 -19.22
C SER A 86 -0.82 -2.90 -20.21
N ALA A 87 -1.93 -2.17 -20.33
CA ALA A 87 -1.97 -0.94 -21.09
C ALA A 87 -0.98 0.12 -20.55
N LYS A 88 -0.51 1.02 -21.41
CA LYS A 88 0.35 2.13 -20.99
C LYS A 88 -0.34 2.97 -19.91
N GLY A 89 0.41 3.28 -18.85
CA GLY A 89 -0.10 4.06 -17.71
C GLY A 89 -0.89 3.23 -16.69
N PHE A 90 -1.24 1.98 -16.97
CA PHE A 90 -1.87 1.11 -15.99
C PHE A 90 -0.86 0.69 -14.92
N ASP A 91 -1.21 0.92 -13.66
CA ASP A 91 -0.38 0.61 -12.50
C ASP A 91 -1.25 0.07 -11.36
N PHE A 92 -0.63 -0.67 -10.45
CA PHE A 92 -1.31 -1.18 -9.26
C PHE A 92 -0.38 -1.20 -8.05
N SER A 93 -0.98 -1.31 -6.89
CA SER A 93 -0.29 -1.44 -5.62
C SER A 93 -1.09 -2.35 -4.69
N LEU A 94 -0.39 -3.05 -3.82
CA LEU A 94 -1.00 -3.84 -2.76
C LEU A 94 -0.27 -3.57 -1.45
N SER A 95 -1.01 -3.66 -0.35
CA SER A 95 -0.46 -3.69 0.99
C SER A 95 -1.24 -4.68 1.85
N HIS A 96 -0.57 -5.27 2.83
CA HIS A 96 -1.18 -6.19 3.75
C HIS A 96 -0.63 -6.02 5.15
N ALA A 97 -1.51 -6.13 6.12
CA ALA A 97 -1.19 -6.23 7.53
C ALA A 97 -1.96 -7.43 8.10
N ARG A 98 -1.60 -7.90 9.30
CA ARG A 98 -2.32 -9.01 9.94
C ARG A 98 -3.82 -8.69 10.02
N GLY A 99 -4.63 -9.46 9.30
CA GLY A 99 -6.08 -9.32 9.28
C GLY A 99 -6.64 -8.28 8.29
N ALA A 100 -5.80 -7.58 7.52
CA ALA A 100 -6.23 -6.57 6.56
C ALA A 100 -5.42 -6.61 5.26
N VAL A 101 -6.09 -6.37 4.13
CA VAL A 101 -5.45 -6.26 2.81
C VAL A 101 -6.05 -5.10 2.05
N ALA A 102 -5.23 -4.42 1.26
CA ALA A 102 -5.66 -3.36 0.36
C ALA A 102 -5.01 -3.54 -1.01
N VAL A 103 -5.78 -3.35 -2.07
CA VAL A 103 -5.30 -3.39 -3.44
C VAL A 103 -5.87 -2.19 -4.19
N ALA A 104 -5.01 -1.46 -4.90
CA ALA A 104 -5.41 -0.34 -5.72
C ALA A 104 -4.88 -0.52 -7.14
N ALA A 105 -5.66 -0.10 -8.14
CA ALA A 105 -5.27 -0.09 -9.54
C ALA A 105 -5.79 1.18 -10.21
N ALA A 106 -4.99 1.77 -11.11
CA ALA A 106 -5.33 3.01 -11.80
C ALA A 106 -4.56 3.15 -13.13
N TYR A 107 -5.01 4.08 -13.98
CA TYR A 107 -4.28 4.50 -15.20
C TYR A 107 -3.33 5.68 -14.91
N MET A 108 -2.64 5.60 -13.78
CA MET A 108 -1.61 6.54 -13.32
C MET A 108 -0.78 5.84 -12.22
N PRO A 109 0.43 6.33 -11.89
CA PRO A 109 1.17 5.82 -10.75
C PRO A 109 0.31 5.81 -9.49
N ILE A 110 0.20 4.65 -8.84
CA ILE A 110 -0.62 4.47 -7.65
C ILE A 110 0.09 3.63 -6.60
N GLY A 111 -0.17 3.95 -5.34
CA GLY A 111 0.38 3.34 -4.16
C GLY A 111 -0.70 3.24 -3.10
N VAL A 112 -0.76 2.10 -2.41
CA VAL A 112 -1.67 1.90 -1.29
C VAL A 112 -0.87 1.35 -0.12
N ASP A 113 -1.19 1.82 1.07
CA ASP A 113 -0.62 1.28 2.29
C ASP A 113 -1.65 1.18 3.40
N ILE A 114 -1.43 0.22 4.30
CA ILE A 114 -2.26 -0.03 5.49
C ILE A 114 -1.37 -0.44 6.65
N GLU A 115 -1.66 0.09 7.83
CA GLU A 115 -1.00 -0.28 9.07
C GLU A 115 -2.04 -0.59 10.15
N PRO A 116 -1.86 -1.66 10.94
CA PRO A 116 -2.72 -1.93 12.08
C PRO A 116 -2.44 -0.91 13.17
N LEU A 117 -3.50 -0.33 13.73
CA LEU A 117 -3.39 0.52 14.91
C LEU A 117 -2.84 -0.29 16.08
N ARG A 118 -1.73 0.19 16.63
CA ARG A 118 -1.05 -0.42 17.77
C ARG A 118 -0.27 0.64 18.55
N GLN A 119 0.05 0.34 19.80
CA GLN A 119 1.09 1.08 20.50
C GLN A 119 2.45 0.61 20.00
N MET A 120 3.36 1.56 19.76
CA MET A 120 4.70 1.26 19.24
C MET A 120 5.72 1.33 20.37
N SER A 121 6.40 0.21 20.61
CA SER A 121 7.51 0.13 21.58
C SER A 121 8.80 0.75 21.03
N ASP A 122 8.92 0.83 19.71
CA ASP A 122 10.05 1.32 18.92
C ASP A 122 9.79 2.72 18.33
N LEU A 123 8.81 3.45 18.89
CA LEU A 123 8.34 4.72 18.34
C LEU A 123 9.48 5.73 18.15
N ASP A 124 10.34 5.91 19.15
CA ASP A 124 11.38 6.93 19.11
C ASP A 124 12.41 6.68 17.98
N GLU A 125 12.82 5.43 17.78
CA GLU A 125 13.71 5.03 16.68
C GLU A 125 13.04 5.28 15.32
N MET A 126 11.78 4.87 15.19
CA MET A 126 11.03 5.00 13.94
C MET A 126 10.71 6.45 13.59
N VAL A 127 10.52 7.32 14.60
CA VAL A 127 10.36 8.76 14.42
C VAL A 127 11.61 9.36 13.77
N ASP A 128 12.79 8.91 14.17
CA ASP A 128 14.03 9.41 13.61
C ASP A 128 14.18 9.07 12.12
N ILE A 129 13.81 7.84 11.77
CA ILE A 129 13.87 7.32 10.40
C ILE A 129 12.82 7.97 9.49
N ALA A 130 11.60 8.18 10.01
CA ALA A 130 10.45 8.47 9.15
C ALA A 130 10.02 9.93 9.12
N LEU A 131 10.16 10.70 10.20
CA LEU A 131 9.50 12.01 10.33
C LEU A 131 10.46 13.18 10.10
N SER A 132 9.99 14.19 9.34
CA SER A 132 10.70 15.46 9.17
C SER A 132 10.75 16.25 10.49
N PRO A 133 11.63 17.27 10.63
CA PRO A 133 11.69 18.09 11.83
C PRO A 133 10.34 18.74 12.22
N GLU A 134 9.52 19.13 11.25
CA GLU A 134 8.21 19.74 11.44
C GLU A 134 7.19 18.70 11.96
N GLU A 135 7.17 17.51 11.36
CA GLU A 135 6.28 16.43 11.78
C GLU A 135 6.63 15.92 13.18
N ARG A 136 7.93 15.88 13.53
CA ARG A 136 8.39 15.58 14.89
C ARG A 136 7.88 16.59 15.91
N LYS A 137 7.88 17.89 15.59
CA LYS A 137 7.31 18.92 16.46
C LYS A 137 5.81 18.70 16.69
N THR A 138 5.07 18.33 15.64
CA THR A 138 3.64 17.99 15.75
C THR A 138 3.43 16.76 16.63
N LEU A 139 4.24 15.71 16.43
CA LEU A 139 4.17 14.50 17.25
C LEU A 139 4.50 14.78 18.73
N ALA A 140 5.52 15.57 19.01
CA ALA A 140 5.93 15.92 20.38
C ALA A 140 4.82 16.66 21.15
N ARG A 141 4.03 17.50 20.45
CA ARG A 141 2.87 18.23 21.00
C ARG A 141 1.61 17.36 21.14
N THR A 142 1.60 16.17 20.55
CA THR A 142 0.46 15.24 20.61
C THR A 142 0.46 14.50 21.95
N PRO A 143 -0.70 14.31 22.61
CA PRO A 143 -0.80 13.51 23.82
C PRO A 143 -0.18 12.13 23.62
N GLU A 144 0.57 11.65 24.61
CA GLU A 144 1.35 10.40 24.52
C GLU A 144 0.54 9.21 24.01
N ALA A 145 -0.68 9.04 24.53
CA ALA A 145 -1.61 7.97 24.14
C ALA A 145 -1.98 7.97 22.64
N LEU A 146 -1.84 9.11 21.96
CA LEU A 146 -2.17 9.29 20.54
C LEU A 146 -0.94 9.31 19.63
N ARG A 147 0.29 9.34 20.17
CA ARG A 147 1.52 9.48 19.37
C ARG A 147 1.72 8.29 18.43
N SER A 148 1.59 7.06 18.90
CA SER A 148 1.70 5.86 18.04
C SER A 148 0.70 5.92 16.88
N ARG A 149 -0.54 6.33 17.14
CA ARG A 149 -1.57 6.47 16.10
C ARG A 149 -1.21 7.54 15.08
N LEU A 150 -0.73 8.70 15.52
CA LEU A 150 -0.32 9.78 14.61
C LEU A 150 0.92 9.37 13.80
N PHE A 151 1.89 8.73 14.41
CA PHE A 151 3.06 8.19 13.71
C PHE A 151 2.66 7.17 12.64
N LEU A 152 1.82 6.19 12.97
CA LEU A 152 1.35 5.21 11.99
C LEU A 152 0.61 5.87 10.83
N ARG A 153 -0.14 6.95 11.09
CA ARG A 153 -0.75 7.74 10.02
C ARG A 153 0.30 8.38 9.10
N TYR A 154 1.33 9.02 9.66
CA TYR A 154 2.44 9.55 8.86
C TYR A 154 3.11 8.46 8.04
N TRP A 155 3.46 7.35 8.68
CA TRP A 155 4.11 6.21 8.06
C TRP A 155 3.29 5.69 6.87
N THR A 156 1.99 5.41 7.07
CA THR A 156 1.11 4.90 6.01
C THR A 156 0.99 5.86 4.83
N LEU A 157 0.86 7.18 5.09
CA LEU A 157 0.79 8.17 4.01
C LEU A 157 2.09 8.21 3.20
N LYS A 158 3.24 8.14 3.87
CA LYS A 158 4.57 8.17 3.22
C LYS A 158 4.86 6.89 2.45
N GLU A 159 4.58 5.72 3.01
CA GLU A 159 4.71 4.44 2.32
C GLU A 159 3.81 4.37 1.08
N ALA A 160 2.59 4.91 1.14
CA ALA A 160 1.73 4.99 -0.04
C ALA A 160 2.37 5.83 -1.17
N ILE A 161 3.02 6.97 -0.84
CA ILE A 161 3.76 7.79 -1.81
C ILE A 161 4.95 7.01 -2.39
N LEU A 162 5.75 6.35 -1.54
CA LEU A 162 6.93 5.58 -1.97
C LEU A 162 6.55 4.39 -2.85
N LYS A 163 5.43 3.71 -2.54
CA LYS A 163 4.85 2.64 -3.37
C LYS A 163 4.33 3.18 -4.70
N ALA A 164 3.70 4.34 -4.71
CA ALA A 164 3.27 4.99 -5.95
C ALA A 164 4.46 5.33 -6.85
N ALA A 165 5.50 5.96 -6.29
CA ALA A 165 6.76 6.23 -6.99
C ALA A 165 7.49 4.95 -7.43
N GLY A 166 7.31 3.84 -6.70
CA GLY A 166 7.98 2.57 -6.96
C GLY A 166 9.47 2.58 -6.62
N VAL A 167 9.86 3.45 -5.67
CA VAL A 167 11.24 3.60 -5.20
C VAL A 167 11.50 2.88 -3.88
N GLY A 168 10.44 2.50 -3.16
CA GLY A 168 10.54 1.92 -1.82
C GLY A 168 11.34 2.82 -0.89
N LEU A 169 12.10 2.21 0.03
CA LEU A 169 12.96 2.93 0.98
C LEU A 169 14.28 3.43 0.39
N ALA A 170 14.48 3.33 -0.93
CA ALA A 170 15.62 3.98 -1.59
C ALA A 170 15.54 5.51 -1.49
N VAL A 171 14.32 6.04 -1.33
CA VAL A 171 14.07 7.40 -0.88
C VAL A 171 13.69 7.34 0.60
N SER A 172 14.41 8.09 1.44
CA SER A 172 14.13 8.13 2.86
C SER A 172 12.76 8.78 3.13
N PRO A 173 11.85 8.13 3.90
CA PRO A 173 10.57 8.72 4.26
C PRO A 173 10.70 10.07 4.98
N HIS A 174 11.80 10.30 5.69
CA HIS A 174 12.13 11.59 6.32
C HIS A 174 12.10 12.77 5.35
N THR A 175 12.42 12.54 4.08
CA THR A 175 12.48 13.56 3.02
C THR A 175 11.13 13.88 2.40
N LEU A 176 10.10 13.09 2.70
CA LEU A 176 8.71 13.39 2.37
C LEU A 176 8.11 14.20 3.51
N ILE A 177 7.40 15.28 3.20
CA ILE A 177 6.69 16.07 4.21
C ILE A 177 5.21 16.02 3.86
N VAL A 178 4.38 15.55 4.78
CA VAL A 178 2.93 15.45 4.60
C VAL A 178 2.18 16.15 5.72
N ASP A 179 0.99 16.64 5.41
CA ASP A 179 -0.01 16.94 6.43
C ASP A 179 -0.81 15.66 6.70
N ALA A 180 -0.75 15.19 7.94
CA ALA A 180 -1.50 14.01 8.40
C ALA A 180 -2.86 14.39 9.04
N GLY A 181 -3.39 15.59 8.78
CA GLY A 181 -4.72 16.00 9.20
C GLY A 181 -5.86 15.18 8.57
N PRO A 182 -7.12 15.52 8.87
CA PRO A 182 -8.30 14.83 8.32
C PRO A 182 -8.34 14.80 6.79
N SER A 183 -7.86 15.86 6.16
CA SER A 183 -7.67 15.97 4.71
C SER A 183 -6.16 15.98 4.42
N PRO A 184 -5.53 14.81 4.27
CA PRO A 184 -4.08 14.73 4.15
C PRO A 184 -3.60 15.34 2.84
N ALA A 185 -2.41 15.95 2.88
CA ALA A 185 -1.80 16.61 1.73
C ALA A 185 -0.30 16.33 1.68
N VAL A 186 0.27 16.36 0.49
CA VAL A 186 1.72 16.31 0.28
C VAL A 186 2.24 17.74 0.26
N LEU A 187 3.14 18.05 1.18
CA LEU A 187 3.71 19.39 1.34
C LEU A 187 5.07 19.51 0.63
N ALA A 188 5.88 18.45 0.68
CA ALA A 188 7.14 18.38 -0.03
C ALA A 188 7.52 16.94 -0.35
N VAL A 189 8.23 16.76 -1.46
CA VAL A 189 8.86 15.51 -1.88
C VAL A 189 10.25 15.82 -2.45
N PRO A 190 11.19 14.85 -2.48
CA PRO A 190 12.44 15.02 -3.20
C PRO A 190 12.23 15.37 -4.67
N GLU A 191 13.11 16.20 -5.23
CA GLU A 191 13.04 16.65 -6.63
C GLU A 191 12.93 15.47 -7.63
N ALA A 192 13.61 14.35 -7.33
CA ALA A 192 13.55 13.13 -8.13
C ALA A 192 12.15 12.51 -8.26
N LEU A 193 11.21 12.85 -7.36
CA LEU A 193 9.81 12.41 -7.39
C LEU A 193 8.88 13.42 -8.07
N GLY A 194 9.43 14.49 -8.64
CA GLY A 194 8.66 15.56 -9.27
C GLY A 194 8.03 16.52 -8.24
N PRO A 195 7.12 17.39 -8.69
CA PRO A 195 6.59 18.45 -7.84
C PRO A 195 5.46 17.95 -6.93
N ALA A 196 5.38 18.49 -5.71
CA ALA A 196 4.46 18.02 -4.66
C ALA A 196 2.98 18.13 -5.06
N GLU A 197 2.60 19.14 -5.84
CA GLU A 197 1.23 19.38 -6.29
C GLU A 197 0.67 18.32 -7.24
N GLN A 198 1.51 17.44 -7.79
CA GLN A 198 1.07 16.30 -8.59
C GLN A 198 0.60 15.12 -7.71
N TRP A 199 0.95 15.13 -6.43
CA TRP A 199 0.58 14.08 -5.50
C TRP A 199 -0.78 14.35 -4.85
N ARG A 200 -1.56 13.29 -4.68
CA ARG A 200 -2.85 13.32 -4.00
C ARG A 200 -2.91 12.15 -3.03
N LEU A 201 -3.26 12.45 -1.78
CA LEU A 201 -3.51 11.46 -0.74
C LEU A 201 -5.02 11.33 -0.56
N ILE A 202 -5.48 10.08 -0.47
CA ILE A 202 -6.89 9.76 -0.22
C ILE A 202 -6.91 8.74 0.92
N THR A 203 -7.69 9.00 1.95
CA THR A 203 -7.89 8.05 3.06
C THR A 203 -9.31 7.49 3.02
N ALA A 204 -9.44 6.19 3.16
CA ALA A 204 -10.75 5.57 3.41
C ALA A 204 -11.22 5.96 4.82
N SER A 205 -12.50 6.35 4.93
CA SER A 205 -13.16 6.69 6.19
C SER A 205 -13.65 5.45 6.91
#